data_AF-A0A2M8CJG8-F1
#
_entry.id   AF-A0A2M8CJG8-F1
#
_cell.length_a   1.000
_cell.length_b   1.000
_cell.length_c   1.000
_cell.angle_alpha   90.00
_cell.angle_beta   90.00
_cell.angle_gamma   90.00
#
_symmetry.space_group_name_H-M   'P 1'
#
loop_
_entity.id
_entity.type
_entity.pdbx_description
1 polymer ?
#
loop_
_entity_poly.entity_id
_entity_poly.type
_entity_poly.pdbx_seq_one_letter_code
_entity_poly.pdbx_strand_id
1 'polypeptide(L)'
;SLVINKPFLIPEGYTVHFEPGTVMNLVENAMFISYSPVIMRGTPDAPIVITSSDFTGNGFTVLQAEGRSQVEHTRFENLNTLNYKGWELTGAVTFYESDVEIKHSVVYRNQCEDGLNIIRSKFLTEDVTFDYTWGDAFDSDFSNGLVLNCKFTNLGNDAIDFSGSTITIQDVTIDKAADKG
;
A
#
# COMPACT_ATOMS: atom_id res chain seq x y z
N SER A 1 -10.65 -16.68 4.50
CA SER A 1 -9.88 -16.21 3.33
C SER A 1 -10.83 -16.09 2.15
N LEU A 2 -10.91 -14.92 1.55
CA LEU A 2 -11.70 -14.60 0.36
C LEU A 2 -10.76 -14.58 -0.84
N VAL A 3 -11.01 -15.42 -1.85
CA VAL A 3 -10.21 -15.47 -3.08
C VAL A 3 -10.91 -14.66 -4.17
N ILE A 4 -10.19 -13.72 -4.77
CA ILE A 4 -10.67 -12.85 -5.84
C ILE A 4 -9.79 -13.13 -7.06
N ASN A 5 -10.42 -13.54 -8.16
CA ASN A 5 -9.74 -13.91 -9.42
C ASN A 5 -10.21 -13.09 -10.63
N LYS A 6 -10.85 -11.95 -10.36
CA LYS A 6 -11.30 -10.99 -11.36
C LYS A 6 -11.26 -9.58 -10.75
N PRO A 7 -11.29 -8.51 -11.56
CA PRO A 7 -11.31 -7.15 -11.02
C PRO A 7 -12.45 -6.95 -10.00
N PHE A 8 -12.10 -6.42 -8.83
CA PHE A 8 -13.03 -6.08 -7.77
C PHE A 8 -13.07 -4.57 -7.61
N LEU A 9 -14.17 -3.96 -8.07
CA LEU A 9 -14.32 -2.51 -8.15
C LEU A 9 -15.40 -2.07 -7.16
N ILE A 10 -15.07 -1.07 -6.33
CA ILE A 10 -16.02 -0.46 -5.41
C ILE A 10 -16.29 0.98 -5.86
N PRO A 11 -17.53 1.34 -6.18
CA PRO A 11 -17.87 2.69 -6.62
C PRO A 11 -17.74 3.72 -5.49
N GLU A 12 -17.84 5.00 -5.84
CA GLU A 12 -17.91 6.12 -4.90
C GLU A 12 -19.19 6.08 -4.03
N GLY A 13 -19.19 6.85 -2.94
CA GLY A 13 -20.34 7.01 -2.05
C GLY A 13 -20.47 5.95 -0.94
N TYR A 14 -19.44 5.13 -0.76
CA TYR A 14 -19.40 4.10 0.29
C TYR A 14 -18.26 4.36 1.29
N THR A 15 -18.22 3.55 2.33
CA THR A 15 -17.04 3.34 3.15
C THR A 15 -16.83 1.84 3.27
N VAL A 16 -15.64 1.37 2.95
CA VAL A 16 -15.35 -0.06 2.80
C VAL A 16 -14.69 -0.56 4.07
N HIS A 17 -15.38 -1.43 4.81
CA HIS A 17 -14.88 -1.95 6.07
C HIS A 17 -14.24 -3.33 5.89
N PHE A 18 -13.03 -3.47 6.43
CA PHE A 18 -12.35 -4.76 6.61
C PHE A 18 -12.24 -5.04 8.11
N GLU A 19 -12.87 -6.12 8.54
CA GLU A 19 -12.87 -6.54 9.94
C GLU A 19 -11.55 -7.23 10.33
N PRO A 20 -11.15 -7.21 11.61
CA PRO A 20 -9.97 -7.94 12.08
C PRO A 20 -9.92 -9.40 11.61
N GLY A 21 -8.73 -9.86 11.22
CA GLY A 21 -8.54 -11.22 10.71
C GLY A 21 -9.03 -11.47 9.28
N THR A 22 -9.50 -10.43 8.57
CA THR A 22 -9.84 -10.54 7.15
C THR A 22 -8.61 -10.93 6.34
N VAL A 23 -8.76 -11.95 5.48
CA VAL A 23 -7.73 -12.35 4.51
C VAL A 23 -8.34 -12.28 3.12
N MET A 24 -7.80 -11.41 2.27
CA MET A 24 -8.15 -11.28 0.86
C MET A 24 -6.96 -11.75 0.01
N ASN A 25 -7.20 -12.71 -0.88
CA ASN A 25 -6.21 -13.27 -1.79
C ASN A 25 -6.56 -12.90 -3.23
N LEU A 26 -5.79 -12.00 -3.84
CA LEU A 26 -5.91 -11.58 -5.24
C LEU A 26 -5.06 -12.50 -6.13
N VAL A 27 -5.68 -13.22 -7.06
CA VAL A 27 -5.02 -14.21 -7.93
C VAL A 27 -5.46 -14.03 -9.38
N GLU A 28 -4.81 -14.73 -10.31
CA GLU A 28 -5.14 -14.69 -11.75
C GLU A 28 -5.21 -13.25 -12.33
N ASN A 29 -4.31 -12.37 -11.88
CA ASN A 29 -4.27 -10.94 -12.23
C ASN A 29 -5.48 -10.13 -11.75
N ALA A 30 -6.19 -10.57 -10.71
CA ALA A 30 -7.20 -9.77 -10.06
C ALA A 30 -6.60 -8.51 -9.41
N MET A 31 -7.39 -7.45 -9.39
CA MET A 31 -7.07 -6.16 -8.75
C MET A 31 -8.20 -5.76 -7.81
N PHE A 32 -7.85 -4.99 -6.78
CA PHE A 32 -8.82 -4.28 -5.95
C PHE A 32 -8.72 -2.79 -6.26
N ILE A 33 -9.84 -2.16 -6.66
CA ILE A 33 -9.90 -0.71 -6.87
C ILE A 33 -11.12 -0.18 -6.14
N SER A 34 -10.90 0.76 -5.23
CA SER A 34 -11.96 1.43 -4.50
C SER A 34 -11.96 2.91 -4.81
N TYR A 35 -13.10 3.40 -5.29
CA TYR A 35 -13.42 4.83 -5.38
C TYR A 35 -14.01 5.38 -4.07
N SER A 36 -13.96 4.57 -3.01
CA SER A 36 -14.44 4.88 -1.66
C SER A 36 -13.33 4.66 -0.63
N PRO A 37 -13.31 5.40 0.50
CA PRO A 37 -12.31 5.21 1.54
C PRO A 37 -12.41 3.80 2.14
N VAL A 38 -11.26 3.24 2.51
CA VAL A 38 -11.17 1.93 3.19
C VAL A 38 -10.87 2.13 4.67
N ILE A 39 -11.54 1.33 5.51
CA ILE A 39 -11.36 1.29 6.96
C ILE A 39 -10.96 -0.13 7.32
N MET A 40 -9.66 -0.34 7.51
CA MET A 40 -9.03 -1.61 7.82
C MET A 40 -8.52 -1.54 9.26
N ARG A 41 -9.26 -2.16 10.18
CA ARG A 41 -8.99 -2.11 11.62
C ARG A 41 -8.53 -3.48 12.11
N GLY A 42 -7.36 -3.91 11.66
CA GLY A 42 -6.74 -5.13 12.18
C GLY A 42 -6.34 -4.97 13.64
N THR A 43 -5.85 -6.04 14.24
CA THR A 43 -5.21 -6.01 15.57
C THR A 43 -3.91 -6.81 15.52
N PRO A 44 -3.02 -6.70 16.53
CA PRO A 44 -1.80 -7.53 16.58
C PRO A 44 -2.09 -9.03 16.50
N ASP A 45 -3.17 -9.48 17.15
CA ASP A 45 -3.56 -10.90 17.21
C ASP A 45 -4.42 -11.35 16.02
N ALA A 46 -5.09 -10.41 15.35
CA ALA A 46 -5.92 -10.66 14.17
C ALA A 46 -5.66 -9.59 13.10
N PRO A 47 -4.48 -9.61 12.47
CA PRO A 47 -4.15 -8.66 11.42
C PRO A 47 -5.02 -8.89 10.18
N ILE A 48 -5.24 -7.84 9.41
CA ILE A 48 -5.84 -7.95 8.08
C ILE A 48 -4.72 -8.29 7.09
N VAL A 49 -4.96 -9.21 6.16
CA VAL A 49 -3.97 -9.62 5.15
C VAL A 49 -4.56 -9.45 3.76
N ILE A 50 -3.93 -8.60 2.96
CA ILE A 50 -4.15 -8.48 1.52
C ILE A 50 -2.95 -9.13 0.86
N THR A 51 -3.19 -10.22 0.13
CA THR A 51 -2.10 -10.99 -0.45
C THR A 51 -2.40 -11.50 -1.86
N SER A 52 -1.38 -12.03 -2.52
CA SER A 52 -1.49 -12.82 -3.73
C SER A 52 -0.68 -14.11 -3.59
N SER A 53 -1.35 -15.26 -3.58
CA SER A 53 -0.67 -16.55 -3.44
C SER A 53 0.11 -16.97 -4.68
N ASP A 54 -0.19 -16.38 -5.84
CA ASP A 54 0.48 -16.65 -7.12
C ASP A 54 1.31 -15.47 -7.64
N PHE A 55 1.46 -14.41 -6.83
CA PHE A 55 2.16 -13.16 -7.15
C PHE A 55 1.60 -12.38 -8.35
N THR A 56 0.38 -12.70 -8.79
CA THR A 56 -0.26 -12.01 -9.91
C THR A 56 -1.19 -10.89 -9.47
N GLY A 57 -1.47 -10.76 -8.18
CA GLY A 57 -2.38 -9.74 -7.63
C GLY A 57 -2.00 -8.34 -8.07
N ASN A 58 -2.83 -7.76 -8.92
CA ASN A 58 -2.55 -6.61 -9.76
C ASN A 58 -2.93 -5.31 -9.03
N GLY A 59 -2.33 -5.11 -7.86
CA GLY A 59 -2.49 -3.94 -7.02
C GLY A 59 -3.71 -3.93 -6.09
N PHE A 60 -3.57 -3.16 -5.01
CA PHE A 60 -4.64 -2.69 -4.15
C PHE A 60 -4.69 -1.16 -4.20
N THR A 61 -5.70 -0.60 -4.85
CA THR A 61 -5.77 0.83 -5.15
C THR A 61 -6.98 1.47 -4.51
N VAL A 62 -6.78 2.60 -3.84
CA VAL A 62 -7.83 3.55 -3.47
C VAL A 62 -7.63 4.80 -4.32
N LEU A 63 -8.65 5.14 -5.11
CA LEU A 63 -8.56 6.12 -6.18
C LEU A 63 -9.63 7.20 -6.02
N GLN A 64 -9.19 8.44 -5.84
CA GLN A 64 -10.05 9.62 -5.75
C GLN A 64 -11.18 9.47 -4.71
N ALA A 65 -10.89 8.78 -3.61
CA ALA A 65 -11.88 8.52 -2.58
C ALA A 65 -12.19 9.80 -1.78
N GLU A 66 -13.48 10.08 -1.60
CA GLU A 66 -13.91 11.14 -0.69
C GLU A 66 -13.73 10.70 0.77
N GLY A 67 -12.82 11.36 1.48
CA GLY A 67 -12.51 11.07 2.87
C GLY A 67 -11.16 10.38 3.08
N ARG A 68 -10.82 10.16 4.34
CA ARG A 68 -9.52 9.62 4.75
C ARG A 68 -9.64 8.13 5.05
N SER A 69 -8.84 7.32 4.36
CA SER A 69 -8.71 5.89 4.64
C SER A 69 -7.94 5.65 5.94
N GLN A 70 -8.26 4.56 6.64
CA GLN A 70 -7.59 4.13 7.86
C GLN A 70 -7.10 2.70 7.67
N VAL A 71 -5.80 2.49 7.84
CA VAL A 71 -5.16 1.19 7.67
C VAL A 71 -4.33 0.89 8.91
N GLU A 72 -4.77 -0.06 9.73
CA GLU A 72 -4.13 -0.39 10.98
C GLU A 72 -3.95 -1.91 11.09
N HIS A 73 -2.77 -2.35 11.56
CA HIS A 73 -2.42 -3.78 11.69
C HIS A 73 -2.76 -4.59 10.44
N THR A 74 -2.33 -4.08 9.28
CA THR A 74 -2.59 -4.68 7.97
C THR A 74 -1.28 -5.12 7.32
N ARG A 75 -1.31 -6.26 6.63
CA ARG A 75 -0.21 -6.77 5.82
C ARG A 75 -0.60 -6.75 4.36
N PHE A 76 0.19 -6.07 3.54
CA PHE A 76 0.12 -6.13 2.09
C PHE A 76 1.32 -6.94 1.60
N GLU A 77 1.08 -8.12 1.05
CA GLU A 77 2.19 -9.03 0.72
C GLU A 77 2.03 -9.81 -0.57
N ASN A 78 3.13 -10.00 -1.29
CA ASN A 78 3.21 -10.74 -2.54
C ASN A 78 2.45 -10.12 -3.72
N LEU A 79 2.05 -8.86 -3.62
CA LEU A 79 1.32 -8.15 -4.67
C LEU A 79 2.25 -7.68 -5.80
N ASN A 80 1.67 -7.24 -6.90
CA ASN A 80 2.34 -6.74 -8.09
C ASN A 80 1.75 -5.38 -8.50
N THR A 81 2.42 -4.69 -9.42
CA THR A 81 2.02 -3.42 -10.03
C THR A 81 0.66 -3.56 -10.72
N LEU A 82 -0.19 -2.52 -10.59
CA LEU A 82 -1.42 -2.46 -11.36
C LEU A 82 -1.07 -2.19 -12.82
N ASN A 83 -1.43 -3.11 -13.70
CA ASN A 83 -1.33 -2.97 -15.14
C ASN A 83 -2.58 -3.57 -15.79
N TYR A 84 -3.51 -2.69 -16.15
CA TYR A 84 -4.79 -3.08 -16.72
C TYR A 84 -5.14 -2.22 -17.94
N LYS A 85 -5.15 -2.87 -19.12
CA LYS A 85 -5.55 -2.25 -20.40
C LYS A 85 -4.79 -0.96 -20.75
N GLY A 86 -3.50 -0.90 -20.43
CA GLY A 86 -2.65 0.25 -20.70
C GLY A 86 -2.75 1.36 -19.65
N TRP A 87 -3.55 1.16 -18.61
CA TRP A 87 -3.45 1.95 -17.38
C TRP A 87 -2.52 1.23 -16.41
N GLU A 88 -1.46 1.93 -16.01
CA GLU A 88 -0.44 1.44 -15.10
C GLU A 88 -0.37 2.36 -13.89
N LEU A 89 -0.40 1.76 -12.69
CA LEU A 89 -0.03 2.40 -11.44
C LEU A 89 1.04 1.51 -10.81
N THR A 90 2.22 2.07 -10.62
CA THR A 90 3.45 1.36 -10.27
C THR A 90 3.38 0.63 -8.92
N GLY A 91 2.55 1.14 -8.00
CA GLY A 91 2.38 0.61 -6.66
C GLY A 91 1.66 -0.75 -6.56
N ALA A 92 2.17 -1.63 -5.68
CA ALA A 92 1.40 -2.75 -5.16
C ALA A 92 0.24 -2.29 -4.27
N VAL A 93 0.46 -1.20 -3.52
CA VAL A 93 -0.58 -0.49 -2.77
C VAL A 93 -0.55 0.97 -3.22
N THR A 94 -1.69 1.51 -3.64
CA THR A 94 -1.74 2.89 -4.14
C THR A 94 -2.89 3.67 -3.53
N PHE A 95 -2.56 4.87 -3.05
CA PHE A 95 -3.55 5.89 -2.68
C PHE A 95 -3.36 7.10 -3.58
N TYR A 96 -4.27 7.29 -4.53
CA TYR A 96 -4.17 8.35 -5.53
C TYR A 96 -5.29 9.36 -5.30
N GLU A 97 -4.92 10.63 -5.07
CA GLU A 97 -5.85 11.69 -4.65
C GLU A 97 -6.80 11.22 -3.53
N SER A 98 -6.25 10.46 -2.58
CA SER A 98 -6.97 9.76 -1.52
C SER A 98 -6.14 9.81 -0.25
N ASP A 99 -6.59 10.61 0.72
CA ASP A 99 -5.93 10.75 2.01
C ASP A 99 -5.92 9.41 2.77
N VAL A 100 -4.84 9.12 3.51
CA VAL A 100 -4.70 7.86 4.26
C VAL A 100 -3.89 8.00 5.55
N GLU A 101 -4.24 7.22 6.56
CA GLU A 101 -3.38 6.93 7.71
C GLU A 101 -3.07 5.44 7.74
N ILE A 102 -1.78 5.10 7.77
CA ILE A 102 -1.27 3.73 7.81
C ILE A 102 -0.46 3.57 9.09
N LYS A 103 -0.89 2.66 9.96
CA LYS A 103 -0.30 2.42 11.28
C LYS A 103 -0.01 0.95 11.53
N HIS A 104 1.09 0.64 12.21
CA HIS A 104 1.41 -0.71 12.70
C HIS A 104 1.27 -1.81 11.62
N SER A 105 1.63 -1.49 10.38
CA SER A 105 1.33 -2.29 9.20
C SER A 105 2.61 -2.73 8.49
N VAL A 106 2.47 -3.63 7.53
CA VAL A 106 3.61 -4.23 6.82
C VAL A 106 3.37 -4.26 5.31
N VAL A 107 4.37 -3.83 4.55
CA VAL A 107 4.46 -3.99 3.09
C VAL A 107 5.60 -4.97 2.82
N TYR A 108 5.29 -6.15 2.29
CA TYR A 108 6.22 -7.27 2.30
C TYR A 108 6.26 -8.09 1.00
N ARG A 109 7.46 -8.31 0.45
CA ARG A 109 7.68 -9.24 -0.67
C ARG A 109 6.86 -8.93 -1.94
N ASN A 110 6.50 -7.68 -2.16
CA ASN A 110 5.79 -7.26 -3.36
C ASN A 110 6.75 -7.24 -4.57
N GLN A 111 6.26 -7.68 -5.73
CA GLN A 111 6.96 -7.81 -7.01
C GLN A 111 6.58 -6.66 -7.96
N CYS A 112 6.59 -5.45 -7.42
CA CYS A 112 6.13 -4.22 -8.05
C CYS A 112 7.27 -3.20 -8.08
N GLU A 113 7.09 -2.14 -8.88
CA GLU A 113 8.02 -1.02 -8.91
C GLU A 113 7.97 -0.21 -7.60
N ASP A 114 6.78 0.11 -7.06
CA ASP A 114 6.65 0.70 -5.71
C ASP A 114 5.91 -0.22 -4.73
N GLY A 115 6.44 -0.44 -3.53
CA GLY A 115 5.75 -1.16 -2.47
C GLY A 115 4.46 -0.46 -2.03
N LEU A 116 4.57 0.83 -1.76
CA LEU A 116 3.47 1.77 -1.47
C LEU A 116 3.68 3.02 -2.33
N ASN A 117 2.65 3.47 -3.03
CA ASN A 117 2.68 4.74 -3.76
C ASN A 117 1.53 5.67 -3.31
N ILE A 118 1.86 6.88 -2.86
CA ILE A 118 0.88 7.90 -2.44
C ILE A 118 0.98 9.16 -3.29
N ILE A 119 -0.03 9.40 -4.11
CA ILE A 119 -0.02 10.44 -5.15
C ILE A 119 -1.03 11.54 -4.80
N ARG A 120 -0.60 12.80 -4.79
CA ARG A 120 -1.43 14.00 -4.57
C ARG A 120 -2.36 13.91 -3.36
N SER A 121 -1.83 13.43 -2.24
CA SER A 121 -2.64 13.13 -1.05
C SER A 121 -1.98 13.65 0.22
N LYS A 122 -2.74 13.67 1.32
CA LYS A 122 -2.18 13.84 2.66
C LYS A 122 -2.11 12.51 3.39
N PHE A 123 -0.95 12.18 3.95
CA PHE A 123 -0.78 10.89 4.61
C PHE A 123 -0.05 10.94 5.95
N LEU A 124 -0.28 9.89 6.75
CA LEU A 124 0.54 9.51 7.90
C LEU A 124 0.92 8.04 7.72
N THR A 125 2.21 7.75 7.83
CA THR A 125 2.75 6.39 7.89
C THR A 125 3.52 6.28 9.19
N GLU A 126 3.01 5.49 10.13
CA GLU A 126 3.54 5.38 11.51
C GLU A 126 3.74 3.91 11.89
N ASP A 127 4.90 3.54 12.43
CA ASP A 127 5.18 2.15 12.83
C ASP A 127 4.98 1.14 11.69
N VAL A 128 5.33 1.52 10.45
CA VAL A 128 5.19 0.66 9.27
C VAL A 128 6.53 0.05 8.90
N THR A 129 6.51 -1.25 8.58
CA THR A 129 7.68 -1.95 8.07
C THR A 129 7.54 -2.25 6.58
N PHE A 130 8.57 -1.88 5.82
CA PHE A 130 8.75 -2.23 4.42
C PHE A 130 9.90 -3.23 4.34
N ASP A 131 9.65 -4.42 3.82
CA ASP A 131 10.67 -5.49 3.81
C ASP A 131 10.59 -6.36 2.56
N TYR A 132 11.75 -6.66 1.96
CA TYR A 132 11.88 -7.50 0.75
C TYR A 132 11.07 -7.01 -0.46
N THR A 133 10.95 -5.70 -0.70
CA THR A 133 10.33 -5.18 -1.93
C THR A 133 11.28 -5.38 -3.12
N TRP A 134 10.71 -5.65 -4.31
CA TRP A 134 11.50 -5.81 -5.53
C TRP A 134 12.03 -4.47 -6.06
N GLY A 135 11.20 -3.44 -6.12
CA GLY A 135 11.61 -2.07 -6.43
C GLY A 135 11.66 -1.20 -5.18
N ASP A 136 11.19 0.03 -5.33
CA ASP A 136 11.13 1.04 -4.30
C ASP A 136 10.17 0.62 -3.19
N ALA A 137 10.47 0.98 -1.95
CA ALA A 137 9.61 0.63 -0.82
C ALA A 137 8.43 1.60 -0.68
N PHE A 138 8.70 2.89 -0.75
CA PHE A 138 7.69 3.93 -0.59
C PHE A 138 7.96 5.12 -1.51
N ASP A 139 7.07 5.28 -2.50
CA ASP A 139 6.99 6.44 -3.38
C ASP A 139 5.87 7.40 -2.95
N SER A 140 6.11 8.70 -3.11
CA SER A 140 5.12 9.72 -2.91
C SER A 140 5.34 10.94 -3.81
N ASP A 141 4.35 11.17 -4.66
CA ASP A 141 4.33 12.26 -5.64
C ASP A 141 3.36 13.39 -5.26
N PHE A 142 3.85 14.63 -5.19
CA PHE A 142 3.06 15.85 -4.97
C PHE A 142 2.16 15.82 -3.72
N SER A 143 2.65 15.19 -2.65
CA SER A 143 1.89 14.92 -1.42
C SER A 143 2.43 15.70 -0.22
N ASN A 144 1.67 15.70 0.88
CA ASN A 144 2.10 16.24 2.16
C ASN A 144 1.90 15.18 3.25
N GLY A 145 2.93 14.86 4.03
CA GLY A 145 2.77 13.74 4.95
C GLY A 145 3.84 13.60 6.02
N LEU A 146 3.64 12.59 6.85
CA LEU A 146 4.51 12.22 7.96
C LEU A 146 4.92 10.76 7.80
N VAL A 147 6.21 10.46 7.95
CA VAL A 147 6.77 9.11 8.04
C VAL A 147 7.48 8.97 9.38
N LEU A 148 6.86 8.25 10.30
CA LEU A 148 7.25 8.22 11.71
C LEU A 148 7.56 6.79 12.14
N ASN A 149 8.70 6.57 12.81
CA ASN A 149 9.07 5.27 13.37
C ASN A 149 8.96 4.10 12.38
N CYS A 150 9.26 4.34 11.10
CA CYS A 150 9.16 3.33 10.06
C CYS A 150 10.49 2.61 9.85
N LYS A 151 10.41 1.37 9.36
CA LYS A 151 11.57 0.53 9.10
C LYS A 151 11.56 0.03 7.66
N PHE A 152 12.71 0.15 7.01
CA PHE A 152 12.92 -0.24 5.62
C PHE A 152 14.07 -1.24 5.56
N THR A 153 13.83 -2.46 5.08
CA THR A 153 14.86 -3.51 5.04
C THR A 153 14.88 -4.34 3.77
N ASN A 154 16.07 -4.68 3.29
CA ASN A 154 16.28 -5.61 2.17
C ASN A 154 15.52 -5.21 0.90
N LEU A 155 15.72 -3.97 0.44
CA LEU A 155 14.97 -3.41 -0.69
C LEU A 155 15.76 -3.56 -1.98
N GLY A 156 15.06 -3.90 -3.06
CA GLY A 156 15.68 -4.07 -4.38
C GLY A 156 15.98 -2.75 -5.10
N ASN A 157 15.42 -1.63 -4.64
CA ASN A 157 15.75 -0.28 -5.11
C ASN A 157 15.71 0.77 -3.96
N ASP A 158 15.02 1.91 -4.11
CA ASP A 158 15.01 3.00 -3.13
C ASP A 158 14.17 2.66 -1.89
N ALA A 159 14.59 3.13 -0.72
CA ALA A 159 13.73 3.09 0.48
C ALA A 159 12.59 4.10 0.38
N ILE A 160 12.93 5.31 -0.04
CA ILE A 160 12.04 6.46 -0.07
C ILE A 160 12.37 7.24 -1.35
N ASP A 161 11.43 7.31 -2.30
CA ASP A 161 11.52 8.21 -3.46
C ASP A 161 10.35 9.19 -3.41
N PHE A 162 10.61 10.45 -3.04
CA PHE A 162 9.56 11.45 -2.88
C PHE A 162 9.77 12.62 -3.84
N SER A 163 8.85 12.79 -4.78
CA SER A 163 8.93 13.82 -5.82
C SER A 163 7.85 14.89 -5.66
N GLY A 164 8.25 16.16 -5.67
CA GLY A 164 7.31 17.29 -5.53
C GLY A 164 6.54 17.36 -4.20
N SER A 165 6.97 16.59 -3.19
CA SER A 165 6.26 16.40 -1.92
C SER A 165 6.89 17.20 -0.76
N THR A 166 6.09 17.50 0.27
CA THR A 166 6.58 18.07 1.55
C THR A 166 6.35 17.08 2.67
N ILE A 167 7.38 16.30 3.01
CA ILE A 167 7.27 15.18 3.95
C ILE A 167 8.17 15.42 5.17
N THR A 168 7.64 15.18 6.37
CA THR A 168 8.46 15.07 7.59
C THR A 168 8.77 13.61 7.85
N ILE A 169 10.05 13.29 7.95
CA ILE A 169 10.55 11.94 8.24
C ILE A 169 11.23 11.97 9.61
N GLN A 170 10.81 11.10 10.52
CA GLN A 170 11.32 11.05 11.88
C GLN A 170 11.45 9.61 12.37
N ASP A 171 12.57 9.32 13.07
CA ASP A 171 12.83 8.02 13.70
C ASP A 171 12.76 6.83 12.73
N VAL A 172 13.15 7.06 11.47
CA VAL A 172 13.17 6.02 10.43
C VAL A 172 14.51 5.29 10.43
N THR A 173 14.44 3.96 10.26
CA THR A 173 15.62 3.11 10.07
C THR A 173 15.60 2.48 8.69
N ILE A 174 16.72 2.59 7.97
CA ILE A 174 16.91 1.98 6.65
C ILE A 174 18.14 1.07 6.74
N ASP A 175 17.96 -0.21 6.42
CA ASP A 175 19.05 -1.19 6.36
C ASP A 175 18.94 -1.99 5.04
N LYS A 176 19.95 -1.82 4.17
CA LYS A 176 20.05 -2.46 2.85
C LYS A 176 18.96 -2.03 1.85
N ALA A 177 18.99 -0.76 1.46
CA ALA A 177 18.43 -0.33 0.18
C ALA A 177 19.47 -0.47 -0.93
N ALA A 178 19.06 -0.71 -2.17
CA ALA A 178 19.97 -0.99 -3.28
C ALA A 178 20.49 0.26 -3.99
N ASP A 179 19.71 1.35 -4.02
CA ASP A 179 20.12 2.64 -4.57
C ASP A 179 20.10 3.74 -3.48
N LYS A 180 18.94 4.32 -3.16
CA LYS A 180 18.81 5.41 -2.17
C LYS A 180 18.12 4.98 -0.89
N GLY A 181 18.47 5.69 0.19
CA GLY A 181 17.78 5.65 1.48
C GLY A 181 16.92 6.88 1.64
#